data_AF-B3NTU3-F1
#
_entry.id   AF-B3NTU3-F1
#
_cell.length_a   1.000
_cell.length_b   1.000
_cell.length_c   1.000
_cell.angle_alpha   90.00
_cell.angle_beta   90.00
_cell.angle_gamma   90.00
#
_symmetry.space_group_name_H-M   'P 1'
#
loop_
_entity.id
_entity.type
_entity.pdbx_description
1 polymer ?
#
loop_
_entity_poly.entity_id
_entity_poly.type
_entity_poly.pdbx_seq_one_letter_code
_entity_poly.pdbx_strand_id
1 'polypeptide(L)' 'MVLGLDKRALWGALPLLGLAIGHFLDKKETERMTMFRDKSALYGRPGGNEGKAPSW' A
#
# COMPACT_ATOMS: atom_id res chain seq x y z
N MET A 1 5.68 -22.11 -26.95
CA MET A 1 6.18 -20.85 -26.39
C MET A 1 5.67 -19.72 -27.25
N VAL A 2 5.11 -18.66 -26.67
CA VAL A 2 4.81 -17.41 -27.40
C VAL A 2 5.79 -16.39 -26.84
N LEU A 3 6.61 -15.77 -27.70
CA LEU A 3 7.65 -14.80 -27.31
C LEU A 3 8.68 -15.33 -26.30
N GLY A 4 9.03 -16.62 -26.33
CA GLY A 4 9.98 -17.23 -25.39
C GLY A 4 9.47 -17.44 -23.97
N LEU A 5 8.27 -16.97 -23.64
CA LEU A 5 7.61 -17.31 -22.38
C LEU A 5 6.87 -18.65 -22.48
N ASP A 6 7.11 -19.52 -21.50
CA ASP A 6 6.28 -20.70 -21.29
C ASP A 6 4.89 -20.27 -20.82
N LYS A 7 3.83 -20.88 -21.37
CA LYS A 7 2.44 -20.62 -20.94
C LYS A 7 2.25 -20.91 -19.45
N ARG A 8 3.09 -21.76 -18.87
CA ARG A 8 3.13 -22.05 -17.42
C ARG A 8 3.62 -20.86 -16.58
N ALA A 9 4.51 -20.03 -17.13
CA ALA A 9 4.98 -18.83 -16.44
C ALA A 9 3.86 -17.80 -16.24
N LEU A 10 2.88 -17.75 -17.16
CA LEU A 10 1.71 -16.89 -17.04
C LEU A 10 0.87 -17.25 -15.80
N TRP A 11 0.71 -18.55 -15.52
CA TRP A 11 -0.02 -19.03 -14.34
C TRP A 11 0.68 -18.68 -13.02
N GLY A 12 2.01 -18.57 -13.01
CA GLY A 12 2.76 -18.06 -11.85
C GLY A 12 2.76 -16.53 -11.75
N ALA A 13 2.79 -15.82 -12.87
CA ALA A 13 2.80 -14.36 -12.91
C ALA A 13 1.46 -13.75 -12.49
N LEU A 14 0.34 -14.38 -12.87
CA LEU A 14 -1.00 -13.86 -12.58
C LEU A 14 -1.28 -13.63 -11.08
N PRO A 15 -1.03 -14.57 -10.16
CA PRO A 15 -1.23 -14.32 -8.73
C PRO A 15 -0.27 -13.27 -8.16
N LEU A 16 0.97 -13.20 -8.65
CA LEU A 16 1.93 -12.18 -8.22
C LEU A 16 1.50 -10.77 -8.65
N LEU A 17 0.96 -10.63 -9.86
CA LEU A 17 0.38 -9.38 -10.34
C LEU A 17 -0.85 -8.98 -9.51
N GLY A 18 -1.72 -9.95 -9.19
CA GLY A 18 -2.86 -9.72 -8.30
C GLY A 18 -2.43 -9.20 -6.92
N LEU A 19 -1.43 -9.84 -6.31
CA LEU A 19 -0.86 -9.40 -5.04
C LEU A 19 -0.29 -7.98 -5.12
N ALA A 20 0.51 -7.70 -6.16
CA ALA A 20 1.13 -6.39 -6.32
C ALA A 20 0.09 -5.27 -6.50
N ILE A 21 -0.94 -5.52 -7.30
CA ILE A 21 -2.04 -4.56 -7.51
C ILE A 21 -2.84 -4.37 -6.22
N GLY A 22 -3.23 -5.46 -5.54
CA GLY A 22 -3.97 -5.39 -4.28
C GLY A 22 -3.23 -4.59 -3.22
N HIS A 23 -1.96 -4.92 -3.00
CA HIS A 23 -1.09 -4.19 -2.06
C HIS A 23 -0.93 -2.71 -2.41
N PHE A 24 -0.83 -2.39 -3.70
CA PHE A 24 -0.77 -1.00 -4.15
C PHE A 24 -2.07 -0.25 -3.82
N LEU A 25 -3.23 -0.86 -4.06
CA LEU A 25 -4.53 -0.27 -3.77
C LEU A 25 -4.73 -0.08 -2.25
N ASP A 26 -4.34 -1.05 -1.43
CA ASP A 26 -4.42 -0.96 0.03
C ASP A 26 -3.57 0.19 0.59
N LYS A 27 -2.36 0.38 0.05
CA LYS A 27 -1.52 1.54 0.40
C LYS A 27 -2.20 2.86 0.04
N LYS A 28 -2.85 2.94 -1.12
CA LYS A 28 -3.60 4.14 -1.52
C LYS A 28 -4.82 4.41 -0.64
N GLU A 29 -5.52 3.37 -0.21
CA GLU A 29 -6.60 3.53 0.78
C GLU A 29 -6.04 4.01 2.12
N THR A 30 -4.91 3.46 2.56
CA THR A 30 -4.25 3.91 3.80
C THR A 30 -3.88 5.40 3.75
N GLU A 31 -3.39 5.89 2.61
CA GLU A 31 -3.13 7.32 2.38
C GLU A 31 -4.42 8.18 2.52
N ARG A 32 -5.57 7.67 2.09
CA ARG A 32 -6.89 8.34 2.26
C ARG A 32 -7.38 8.33 3.71
N MET A 33 -7.02 7.33 4.50
CA MET A 33 -7.43 7.17 5.90
C MET A 33 -6.54 7.95 6.90
N THR A 34 -5.94 9.05 6.49
CA THR A 34 -4.97 9.81 7.32
C THR A 34 -5.56 10.95 8.14
N MET A 35 -6.87 11.21 8.04
CA MET A 35 -7.52 12.36 8.71
C MET A 35 -7.39 12.35 10.24
N PHE A 36 -7.33 11.17 10.86
CA PHE A 36 -7.18 10.99 12.30
C PHE A 36 -5.73 10.63 12.73
N ARG A 37 -4.78 10.66 11.79
CA ARG A 37 -3.37 10.41 12.07
C ARG A 37 -2.86 11.37 13.14
N ASP A 38 -2.18 10.86 14.16
CA ASP A 38 -1.61 11.62 15.28
C ASP A 38 -2.61 12.48 16.07
N LYS A 39 -3.91 12.11 16.05
CA LYS A 39 -4.99 12.80 16.78
C LYS A 39 -5.68 11.92 17.83
N SER A 40 -5.25 10.67 17.99
CA SER A 40 -5.82 9.76 18.99
C SER A 40 -5.38 10.16 20.41
N ALA A 41 -6.16 9.78 21.42
CA ALA A 41 -5.85 10.10 22.81
C ALA A 41 -4.49 9.55 23.28
N LEU A 42 -4.06 8.42 22.71
CA LEU A 42 -2.82 7.72 23.12
C LEU A 42 -1.59 8.14 22.30
N TYR A 43 -1.77 8.47 21.02
CA TYR A 43 -0.68 8.76 20.08
C TYR A 43 -0.76 10.17 19.49
N GLY A 44 -1.48 11.07 20.15
CA GLY A 44 -1.56 12.49 19.79
C GLY A 44 -0.19 13.15 19.85
N ARG A 45 0.24 13.80 18.75
CA ARG A 45 1.56 14.44 18.71
C ARG A 45 1.48 15.90 19.20
N PRO A 46 2.30 16.31 20.19
CA PRO A 46 2.34 17.71 20.63
C PRO A 46 2.82 18.61 19.48
N GLY A 47 2.07 19.68 19.22
CA GLY A 47 2.36 20.65 18.15
C GLY A 47 1.90 20.23 16.75
N GLY A 48 1.02 19.23 16.62
CA GLY A 48 0.43 18.83 15.34
C GLY A 48 1.38 18.05 14.41
N ASN A 49 0.87 17.74 13.22
CA ASN A 49 1.48 16.82 12.26
C ASN A 49 1.67 17.42 10.84
N GLU A 50 1.53 18.73 10.70
CA GLU A 50 1.83 19.46 9.46
C GLU A 50 3.33 19.38 9.15
N GLY A 51 3.68 19.05 7.89
CA GLY A 51 5.07 18.96 7.43
C GLY A 51 5.90 17.80 7.99
N LYS A 52 5.35 16.96 8.88
CA LYS A 52 6.04 15.81 9.46
C LYS A 52 5.71 14.53 8.69
N ALA A 53 6.69 13.62 8.61
CA ALA A 53 6.47 12.28 8.12
C ALA A 53 5.38 11.55 8.94
N PRO A 54 4.58 10.66 8.31
CA PRO A 54 3.60 9.84 9.02
C PRO A 54 4.28 8.96 10.08
N SER A 55 3.53 8.58 11.11
CA SER A 55 3.99 7.78 12.25
C SER A 55 4.03 6.27 11.99
N TRP A 56 3.69 5.84 10.77
CA TRP A 56 3.63 4.45 10.31
C TRP A 56 4.45 4.27 9.04
#